data_AF-A0A1J6IPN3-F1
#
_entry.id   AF-A0A1J6IPN3-F1
#
_cell.length_a   1.000
_cell.length_b   1.000
_cell.length_c   1.000
_cell.angle_alpha   90.00
_cell.angle_beta   90.00
_cell.angle_gamma   90.00
#
_symmetry.space_group_name_H-M   'P 1'
#
loop_
_entity.id
_entity.type
_entity.pdbx_description
1 polymer ?
#
loop_
_entity_poly.entity_id
_entity_poly.type
_entity_poly.pdbx_seq_one_letter_code
_entity_poly.pdbx_strand_id
1 'polypeptide(L)'
;MEILQQGEPGNSLRREEIPVVLPNDRNHHHSYNSMVEFPYFDGAVGADPCSWLRKCERYFHYNHVTLPEQKLEEAVLHLNGRAEAWYFSYQLSKGNVRWPEFCEEICKRFQDADNSKFNLI
;
A
#
# COMPACT_ATOMS: atom_id res chain seq x y z
N MET A 1 13.19 59.91 -49.69
CA MET A 1 14.26 60.82 -49.21
C MET A 1 13.89 61.12 -47.77
N GLU A 2 14.66 60.88 -46.72
CA GLU A 2 16.05 60.50 -46.50
C GLU A 2 16.16 59.90 -45.09
N ILE A 3 16.81 58.74 -45.01
CA ILE A 3 17.81 58.24 -44.03
C ILE A 3 17.96 58.84 -42.59
N LEU A 4 18.04 57.90 -41.62
CA LEU A 4 19.08 57.74 -40.55
C LEU A 4 19.17 58.84 -39.45
N GLN A 5 19.47 58.65 -38.16
CA GLN A 5 19.99 57.56 -37.31
C GLN A 5 20.03 58.11 -35.84
N GLN A 6 19.65 57.27 -34.87
CA GLN A 6 20.15 57.12 -33.48
C GLN A 6 20.07 58.25 -32.42
N GLY A 7 19.73 57.78 -31.21
CA GLY A 7 20.02 58.43 -29.93
C GLY A 7 19.40 57.68 -28.74
N GLU A 8 20.00 56.57 -28.28
CA GLU A 8 19.93 56.12 -26.87
C GLU A 8 21.26 56.55 -26.23
N PRO A 9 21.38 56.93 -24.94
CA PRO A 9 20.77 56.19 -23.81
C PRO A 9 20.34 57.06 -22.61
N GLY A 10 19.15 56.80 -22.06
CA GLY A 10 18.65 57.48 -20.86
C GLY A 10 18.21 56.50 -19.79
N ASN A 11 19.18 55.91 -19.10
CA ASN A 11 19.06 54.99 -17.97
C ASN A 11 17.97 55.43 -16.95
N SER A 12 16.74 54.94 -17.11
CA SER A 12 15.69 55.05 -16.10
C SER A 12 15.56 53.71 -15.38
N LEU A 13 16.18 53.69 -14.21
CA LEU A 13 15.84 52.87 -13.06
C LEU A 13 15.85 51.36 -13.33
N ARG A 14 17.05 50.80 -13.13
CA ARG A 14 17.28 49.40 -12.79
C ARG A 14 16.15 48.93 -11.87
N ARG A 15 15.25 48.09 -12.37
CA ARG A 15 14.59 47.13 -11.50
C ARG A 15 15.72 46.28 -10.95
N GLU A 16 16.05 46.46 -9.69
CA GLU A 16 16.77 45.44 -8.96
C GLU A 16 15.87 44.20 -9.02
N GLU A 17 16.19 43.28 -9.93
CA GLU A 17 15.72 41.92 -9.84
C GLU A 17 16.25 41.40 -8.50
N ILE A 18 15.40 41.46 -7.48
CA ILE A 18 15.62 40.72 -6.25
C ILE A 18 15.87 39.28 -6.72
N PRO A 19 17.06 38.69 -6.46
CA PRO A 19 17.20 37.27 -6.66
C PRO A 19 16.17 36.66 -5.74
N VAL A 20 15.14 36.03 -6.30
CA VAL A 20 14.29 35.13 -5.55
C VAL A 20 15.23 34.05 -5.05
N VAL A 21 15.76 34.24 -3.84
CA VAL A 21 16.45 33.20 -3.10
C VAL A 21 15.35 32.21 -2.78
N LEU A 22 15.15 31.25 -3.69
CA LEU A 22 14.34 30.08 -3.42
C LEU A 22 14.88 29.49 -2.11
N PRO A 23 14.03 29.24 -1.10
CA PRO A 23 14.43 28.44 0.02
C PRO A 23 15.01 27.16 -0.56
N ASN A 24 16.24 26.87 -0.18
CA ASN A 24 16.92 25.64 -0.50
C ASN A 24 16.08 24.50 0.10
N ASP A 25 15.14 23.94 -0.67
CA ASP A 25 14.36 22.73 -0.39
C ASP A 25 15.25 21.47 -0.44
N ARG A 26 16.46 21.58 0.09
CA ARG A 26 17.30 20.44 0.41
C ARG A 26 17.01 20.10 1.86
N ASN A 27 16.38 18.94 2.05
CA ASN A 27 16.05 18.30 3.32
C ASN A 27 14.68 18.61 3.92
N HIS A 28 13.60 18.55 3.12
CA HIS A 28 12.45 17.82 3.62
C HIS A 28 12.85 16.35 3.62
N HIS A 29 13.38 15.90 4.75
CA HIS A 29 13.65 14.52 5.03
C HIS A 29 12.54 13.67 4.44
N HIS A 30 12.92 12.68 3.65
CA HIS A 30 12.13 11.50 3.31
C HIS A 30 11.73 10.66 4.55
N SER A 31 11.45 11.33 5.66
CA SER A 31 10.72 10.82 6.80
C SER A 31 9.24 11.16 6.60
N TYR A 32 8.72 10.92 5.39
CA TYR A 32 7.35 10.40 5.32
C TYR A 32 7.38 9.15 6.17
N ASN A 33 6.67 9.18 7.30
CA ASN A 33 6.31 7.99 8.05
C ASN A 33 6.08 6.87 7.04
N SER A 34 6.89 5.80 7.09
CA SER A 34 6.68 4.63 6.25
C SER A 34 5.34 4.04 6.68
N MET A 35 4.26 4.54 6.09
CA MET A 35 2.90 4.06 6.31
C MET A 35 2.96 2.58 6.00
N VAL A 36 2.80 1.76 7.02
CA VAL A 36 2.82 0.31 6.84
C VAL A 36 1.59 0.01 6.00
N GLU A 37 1.77 -0.37 4.74
CA GLU A 37 0.67 -0.76 3.86
C GLU A 37 0.12 -2.13 4.26
N PHE A 38 -1.19 -2.33 4.05
CA PHE A 38 -1.79 -3.62 4.33
C PHE A 38 -1.31 -4.65 3.30
N PRO A 39 -0.87 -5.85 3.73
CA PRO A 39 -0.36 -6.86 2.80
C PRO A 39 -1.48 -7.55 2.01
N TYR A 40 -1.29 -7.75 0.72
CA TYR A 40 -2.22 -8.55 -0.11
C TYR A 40 -1.95 -10.06 -0.02
N PHE A 41 -2.99 -10.86 -0.24
CA PHE A 41 -2.89 -12.31 -0.34
C PHE A 41 -3.77 -12.86 -1.47
N ASP A 42 -3.14 -13.45 -2.49
CA ASP A 42 -3.83 -14.02 -3.66
C ASP A 42 -4.18 -15.52 -3.50
N GLY A 43 -3.61 -16.15 -2.46
CA GLY A 43 -3.71 -17.57 -2.22
C GLY A 43 -3.11 -18.41 -3.34
N ALA A 44 -2.04 -17.99 -4.03
CA ALA A 44 -1.33 -18.78 -5.05
C ALA A 44 -0.72 -20.09 -4.52
N VAL A 45 -0.28 -20.99 -5.41
CA VAL A 45 0.26 -22.29 -4.97
C VAL A 45 1.63 -22.06 -4.31
N GLY A 46 1.82 -22.58 -3.10
CA GLY A 46 3.00 -22.29 -2.29
C GLY A 46 2.94 -20.94 -1.57
N ALA A 47 1.79 -20.25 -1.57
CA ALA A 47 1.60 -19.08 -0.73
C ALA A 47 1.60 -19.46 0.76
N ASP A 48 2.17 -18.60 1.59
CA ASP A 48 2.26 -18.81 3.04
C ASP A 48 1.27 -17.91 3.80
N PRO A 49 0.07 -18.42 4.14
CA PRO A 49 -0.93 -17.64 4.87
C PRO A 49 -0.47 -17.27 6.29
N CYS A 50 0.38 -18.08 6.94
CA CYS A 50 0.90 -17.76 8.27
C CYS A 50 1.83 -16.55 8.23
N SER A 51 2.72 -16.48 7.24
CA SER A 51 3.57 -15.31 7.03
C SER A 51 2.77 -14.07 6.66
N TRP A 52 1.69 -14.22 5.88
CA TRP A 52 0.79 -13.12 5.58
C TRP A 52 0.06 -12.61 6.84
N LEU A 53 -0.54 -13.48 7.63
CA LEU A 53 -1.21 -13.11 8.89
C LEU A 53 -0.28 -12.39 9.87
N ARG A 54 0.99 -12.81 9.97
CA ARG A 54 2.00 -12.09 10.77
C ARG A 54 2.25 -10.66 10.28
N LYS A 55 2.19 -10.41 8.97
CA LYS A 55 2.29 -9.05 8.41
C LYS A 55 1.02 -8.26 8.72
N CYS A 56 -0.17 -8.87 8.65
CA CYS A 56 -1.43 -8.24 9.04
C CYS A 56 -1.40 -7.80 10.50
N GLU A 57 -0.97 -8.67 11.43
CA GLU A 57 -0.87 -8.31 12.85
C GLU A 57 0.10 -7.16 13.10
N ARG A 58 1.19 -7.09 12.34
CA ARG A 58 2.10 -5.94 12.39
C ARG A 58 1.43 -4.66 11.88
N TYR A 59 0.70 -4.72 10.78
CA TYR A 59 -0.10 -3.59 10.28
C TYR A 59 -1.11 -3.12 11.32
N PHE A 60 -1.86 -4.04 11.92
CA PHE A 60 -2.87 -3.73 12.94
C PHE A 60 -2.27 -3.05 14.16
N HIS A 61 -1.10 -3.52 14.59
CA HIS A 61 -0.36 -2.92 15.70
C HIS A 61 0.02 -1.45 15.40
N TYR A 62 0.58 -1.17 14.22
CA TYR A 62 1.01 0.18 13.86
C TYR A 62 -0.15 1.14 13.58
N ASN A 63 -1.28 0.63 13.09
CA ASN A 63 -2.45 1.43 12.75
C ASN A 63 -3.54 1.41 13.83
N HIS A 64 -3.26 0.86 15.01
CA HIS A 64 -4.18 0.76 16.15
C HIS A 64 -5.53 0.08 15.83
N VAL A 65 -5.53 -0.90 14.93
CA VAL A 65 -6.72 -1.70 14.62
C VAL A 65 -6.89 -2.79 15.69
N THR A 66 -7.82 -2.57 16.61
CA THR A 66 -8.00 -3.43 17.80
C THR A 66 -9.25 -4.29 17.75
N LEU A 67 -10.30 -3.85 17.06
CA LEU A 67 -11.56 -4.59 16.97
C LEU A 67 -11.42 -5.80 16.04
N PRO A 68 -11.80 -7.02 16.46
CA PRO A 68 -11.73 -8.22 15.63
C PRO A 68 -12.48 -8.09 14.30
N GLU A 69 -13.62 -7.43 14.30
CA GLU A 69 -14.46 -7.22 13.12
C GLU A 69 -13.73 -6.33 12.10
N GLN A 70 -13.11 -5.25 12.57
CA GLN A 70 -12.30 -4.37 11.71
C GLN A 70 -11.07 -5.10 11.15
N LYS A 71 -10.39 -5.92 11.97
CA LYS A 71 -9.27 -6.75 11.48
C LYS A 71 -9.70 -7.68 10.35
N LEU A 72 -10.87 -8.30 10.51
CA LEU A 72 -11.44 -9.18 9.49
C LEU A 72 -11.78 -8.41 8.22
N GLU A 73 -12.46 -7.27 8.33
CA GLU A 73 -12.80 -6.43 7.17
C GLU A 73 -11.55 -5.99 6.40
N GLU A 74 -10.54 -5.46 7.09
CA GLU A 74 -9.27 -5.06 6.48
C GLU A 74 -8.58 -6.23 5.79
N ALA A 75 -8.53 -7.41 6.43
CA ALA A 75 -7.91 -8.58 5.82
C ALA A 75 -8.64 -9.07 4.56
N VAL A 76 -9.97 -9.07 4.59
CA VAL A 76 -10.83 -9.53 3.48
C VAL A 76 -10.71 -8.59 2.27
N LEU A 77 -10.65 -7.28 2.49
CA LEU A 77 -10.49 -6.28 1.43
C LEU A 77 -9.18 -6.43 0.65
N HIS A 78 -8.18 -7.10 1.23
CA HIS A 78 -6.86 -7.31 0.62
C HIS A 78 -6.63 -8.78 0.20
N LEU A 79 -7.69 -9.59 0.21
CA LEU A 79 -7.67 -10.88 -0.48
C LEU A 79 -7.89 -10.65 -1.98
N ASN A 80 -7.16 -11.42 -2.79
CA ASN A 80 -7.31 -11.42 -4.24
C ASN A 80 -7.40 -12.85 -4.76
N GLY A 81 -7.82 -12.99 -6.03
CA GLY A 81 -7.69 -14.24 -6.77
C GLY A 81 -8.33 -15.44 -6.07
N ARG A 82 -7.52 -16.45 -5.75
CA ARG A 82 -8.03 -17.71 -5.17
C ARG A 82 -8.47 -17.55 -3.72
N ALA A 83 -7.79 -16.68 -2.97
CA ALA A 83 -8.13 -16.40 -1.57
C ALA A 83 -9.46 -15.67 -1.45
N GLU A 84 -9.70 -14.67 -2.29
CA GLU A 84 -10.96 -13.93 -2.33
C GLU A 84 -12.15 -14.86 -2.67
N ALA A 85 -12.04 -15.62 -3.76
CA ALA A 85 -13.10 -16.55 -4.18
C ALA A 85 -13.40 -17.62 -3.10
N TRP A 86 -12.36 -18.10 -2.42
CA TRP A 86 -12.52 -19.01 -1.30
C TRP A 86 -13.25 -18.36 -0.12
N TYR A 87 -12.86 -17.14 0.27
CA TYR A 87 -13.46 -16.47 1.42
C TYR A 87 -14.96 -16.24 1.22
N PHE A 88 -15.40 -15.79 0.04
CA PHE A 88 -16.83 -15.63 -0.23
C PHE A 88 -17.60 -16.94 -0.16
N SER A 89 -17.03 -18.03 -0.68
CA SER A 89 -17.64 -19.36 -0.58
C SER A 89 -17.72 -19.84 0.88
N TYR A 90 -16.65 -19.61 1.64
CA TYR A 90 -16.56 -19.93 3.05
C TYR A 90 -17.61 -19.14 3.87
N GLN A 91 -17.70 -17.83 3.67
CA GLN A 91 -18.65 -16.95 4.33
C GLN A 91 -20.11 -17.37 4.05
N LEU A 92 -20.45 -17.71 2.80
CA LEU A 92 -21.78 -18.21 2.45
C LEU A 92 -22.13 -19.51 3.20
N SER A 93 -21.15 -20.40 3.38
CA SER A 93 -21.38 -21.69 4.07
C SER A 93 -21.44 -21.54 5.60
N LYS A 94 -20.65 -20.64 6.18
CA LYS A 94 -20.53 -20.49 7.63
C LYS A 94 -21.48 -19.46 8.23
N GLY A 95 -21.92 -18.47 7.45
CA GLY A 95 -22.64 -17.31 7.93
C GLY A 95 -21.70 -16.30 8.60
N ASN A 96 -21.81 -16.14 9.92
CA ASN A 96 -21.00 -15.16 10.65
C ASN A 96 -19.58 -15.70 10.92
N VAL A 97 -18.58 -15.08 10.29
CA VAL A 97 -17.16 -15.40 10.45
C VAL A 97 -16.54 -14.38 11.41
N ARG A 98 -15.79 -14.83 12.42
CA ARG A 98 -14.97 -13.94 13.26
C ARG A 98 -13.49 -14.08 12.91
N TRP A 99 -12.69 -13.08 13.31
CA TRP A 99 -11.26 -13.03 13.04
C TRP A 99 -10.49 -14.30 13.43
N PRO A 100 -10.67 -14.90 14.63
CA PRO A 100 -9.95 -16.12 15.00
C PRO A 100 -10.29 -17.30 14.08
N GLU A 101 -11.56 -17.50 13.75
CA GLU A 101 -11.96 -18.56 12.81
C GLU A 101 -11.37 -18.33 11.42
N PHE A 102 -11.38 -17.09 10.93
CA PHE A 102 -10.77 -16.75 9.64
C PHE A 102 -9.28 -17.12 9.60
N CYS A 103 -8.52 -16.75 10.63
CA CYS A 103 -7.09 -17.05 10.74
C CYS A 103 -6.80 -18.55 10.66
N GLU A 104 -7.59 -19.37 11.35
CA GLU A 104 -7.43 -20.82 11.31
C GLU A 104 -7.77 -21.40 9.93
N GLU A 105 -8.92 -21.00 9.37
CA GLU A 105 -9.44 -21.59 8.14
C GLU A 105 -8.62 -21.18 6.91
N ILE A 106 -8.09 -19.96 6.87
CA ILE A 106 -7.21 -19.54 5.77
C ILE A 106 -5.89 -20.29 5.80
N CYS A 107 -5.35 -20.58 7.00
CA CYS A 107 -4.16 -21.41 7.13
C CYS A 107 -4.43 -22.83 6.63
N LYS A 108 -5.49 -23.48 7.12
CA LYS A 108 -5.89 -24.83 6.68
C LYS A 108 -6.08 -24.90 5.16
N ARG A 109 -6.74 -23.90 4.58
CA ARG A 109 -7.05 -23.90 3.14
C ARG A 109 -5.82 -23.82 2.24
N PHE A 110 -4.83 -23.01 2.61
CA PHE A 110 -3.72 -22.63 1.72
C PHE A 110 -2.36 -23.23 2.12
N GLN A 111 -2.17 -23.74 3.34
CA GLN A 111 -0.97 -24.51 3.70
C GLN A 111 -0.97 -25.90 3.06
N ASP A 112 -2.13 -26.56 2.99
CA ASP A 112 -2.24 -27.93 2.47
C ASP A 112 -2.18 -27.99 0.94
N ALA A 113 -2.39 -26.87 0.25
CA ALA A 113 -2.34 -26.79 -1.21
C ALA A 113 -0.94 -27.01 -1.80
N ASP A 114 0.12 -27.02 -0.97
CA ASP A 114 1.49 -27.29 -1.40
C ASP A 114 1.87 -28.79 -1.35
N ASN A 115 1.20 -29.59 -0.51
CA ASN A 115 1.55 -31.00 -0.29
C ASN A 115 0.89 -31.99 -1.25
N SER A 116 -0.12 -31.57 -2.03
CA SER A 116 -0.86 -32.48 -2.92
C SER A 116 -0.12 -32.85 -4.22
N LYS A 117 1.00 -32.18 -4.52
CA LYS A 117 1.74 -32.30 -5.80
C LYS A 117 3.08 -33.03 -5.68
N PHE A 118 3.49 -33.41 -4.47
CA PHE A 118 4.72 -34.19 -4.24
C PHE A 118 4.47 -35.70 -4.00
N ASN A 119 3.23 -36.18 -4.12
CA ASN A 119 2.87 -37.59 -3.90
C ASN A 119 2.41 -38.31 -5.18
N LEU A 120 2.85 -37.89 -6.37
CA LEU A 120 2.36 -38.44 -7.65
C LEU A 120 3.44 -38.71 -8.71
N ILE A 121 4.65 -39.06 -8.29
CA ILE A 121 5.71 -39.59 -9.18
C ILE A 121 6.50 -40.68 -8.47
#